data_AF-A0A2P5DF83-F1
#
_entry.id   AF-A0A2P5DF83-F1
#
_cell.length_a   1.000
_cell.length_b   1.000
_cell.length_c   1.000
_cell.angle_alpha   90.00
_cell.angle_beta   90.00
_cell.angle_gamma   90.00
#
_symmetry.space_group_name_H-M   'P 1'
#
loop_
_entity.id
_entity.type
_entity.pdbx_description
1 polymer ?
#
loop_
_entity_poly.entity_id
_entity_poly.type
_entity_poly.pdbx_seq_one_letter_code
_entity_poly.pdbx_strand_id
1 'polypeptide(L)' 'MHRDPDIWGPNANEFKPERFADGVGQACRLSPQAYIPFGLGPRLCLGKNFAMVGLKVIVSLIISKFSFSVSQIPPFSGL' A
#
# COMPACT_ATOMS: atom_id res chain seq x y z
N MET A 1 5.57 7.93 -11.02
CA MET A 1 6.42 7.43 -9.92
C MET A 1 5.87 6.14 -9.27
N HIS A 2 4.82 6.14 -8.43
CA HIS A 2 4.36 4.90 -7.74
C HIS A 2 3.72 3.83 -8.65
N ARG A 3 3.33 4.20 -9.87
CA ARG A 3 2.84 3.28 -10.93
C ARG A 3 3.75 3.24 -12.15
N ASP A 4 4.96 3.78 -12.01
CA ASP A 4 5.92 3.86 -13.10
C ASP A 4 6.50 2.47 -13.41
N PRO A 5 6.28 1.90 -14.61
CA PRO A 5 6.77 0.56 -14.94
C PRO A 5 8.30 0.44 -14.95
N ASP A 6 9.04 1.53 -15.14
CA ASP A 6 10.50 1.49 -15.11
C ASP A 6 11.00 1.24 -13.67
N ILE A 7 10.30 1.80 -12.68
CA ILE A 7 10.61 1.66 -11.26
C ILE A 7 10.01 0.36 -10.68
N TRP A 8 8.75 0.09 -11.04
CA TRP A 8 7.89 -0.94 -10.44
C TRP A 8 7.63 -2.13 -11.37
N GLY A 9 8.35 -2.26 -12.49
CA GLY A 9 8.21 -3.37 -13.42
C GLY A 9 6.89 -3.39 -14.21
N PRO A 10 6.71 -4.40 -15.08
CA PRO A 10 5.54 -4.48 -15.97
C PRO A 10 4.20 -4.58 -15.22
N ASN A 11 4.22 -5.06 -13.98
CA ASN A 11 3.06 -5.20 -13.12
C ASN A 11 2.86 -4.01 -12.15
N ALA A 12 3.37 -2.83 -12.49
CA ALA A 12 3.25 -1.62 -11.67
C ALA A 12 1.80 -1.20 -11.34
N ASN A 13 0.83 -1.64 -12.13
CA ASN A 13 -0.60 -1.37 -11.94
C ASN A 13 -1.35 -2.48 -11.19
N GLU A 14 -0.68 -3.57 -10.83
CA GLU A 14 -1.28 -4.69 -10.11
C GLU A 14 -1.12 -4.53 -8.60
N PHE A 15 -2.12 -4.98 -7.85
CA PHE A 15 -2.00 -5.12 -6.40
C PHE A 15 -1.18 -6.37 -6.07
N LYS A 16 0.12 -6.19 -5.80
CA LYS A 16 1.06 -7.29 -5.50
C LYS A 16 1.80 -7.06 -4.17
N PRO A 17 1.20 -7.44 -3.02
CA PRO A 17 1.80 -7.23 -1.68
C PRO A 17 3.17 -7.87 -1.49
N GLU A 18 3.41 -9.01 -2.14
CA GLU A 18 4.64 -9.81 -2.02
C GLU A 18 5.87 -9.01 -2.47
N ARG A 19 5.67 -7.94 -3.24
CA ARG A 19 6.72 -7.02 -3.68
C ARG A 19 7.49 -6.41 -2.51
N PHE A 20 6.92 -6.36 -1.32
CA PHE A 20 7.52 -5.79 -0.12
C PHE A 20 8.06 -6.85 0.87
N ALA A 21 8.05 -8.14 0.51
CA ALA A 21 8.43 -9.24 1.41
C ALA A 21 9.86 -9.11 1.96
N ASP A 22 10.80 -8.69 1.11
CA ASP A 22 12.22 -8.48 1.48
C ASP A 22 12.49 -7.04 1.97
N GLY A 23 11.44 -6.31 2.32
CA GLY A 23 11.50 -4.94 2.82
C GLY A 23 11.37 -3.87 1.73
N VAL A 24 10.99 -2.66 2.16
CA VAL A 24 10.68 -1.52 1.27
C VAL A 24 11.85 -1.16 0.35
N GLY A 25 13.09 -1.29 0.82
CA GLY A 25 14.28 -0.97 0.03
C GLY A 25 14.49 -1.88 -1.17
N GLN A 26 13.97 -3.11 -1.13
CA GLN A 26 14.03 -4.10 -2.20
C GLN A 26 12.77 -4.13 -3.07
N ALA A 27 11.74 -3.33 -2.73
CA ALA A 27 10.46 -3.35 -3.43
C ALA A 27 10.49 -2.68 -4.81
N CYS A 28 11.51 -1.89 -5.11
CA CYS A 28 11.68 -1.14 -6.36
C CYS A 28 12.94 -1.61 -7.11
N ARG A 29 12.91 -1.63 -8.45
CA ARG A 29 14.03 -2.15 -9.27
C ARG A 29 15.19 -1.16 -9.36
N LEU A 30 14.89 0.13 -9.43
CA LEU A 30 15.86 1.17 -9.80
C LEU A 30 16.30 2.06 -8.63
N SER A 31 15.42 2.37 -7.69
CA SER A 31 15.77 3.22 -6.54
C SER A 31 15.04 2.81 -5.26
N PRO A 32 15.76 2.54 -4.16
CA PRO A 32 15.16 2.21 -2.86
C PRO A 32 14.27 3.33 -2.30
N GLN A 33 14.43 4.55 -2.80
CA GLN A 33 13.68 5.74 -2.39
C GLN A 33 12.45 5.99 -3.26
N ALA A 34 12.08 5.06 -4.14
CA ALA A 34 10.94 5.30 -5.02
C ALA A 34 9.58 5.16 -4.31
N TYR A 35 9.56 4.52 -3.15
CA TYR A 35 8.38 4.38 -2.31
C TYR A 35 8.31 5.49 -1.26
N ILE A 36 7.60 6.56 -1.58
CA ILE A 36 7.46 7.77 -0.75
C ILE A 36 6.00 8.11 -0.39
N PRO A 37 5.24 7.18 0.22
CA PRO A 37 3.83 7.42 0.55
C PRO A 37 3.61 8.53 1.59
N PHE A 38 4.65 8.87 2.36
CA PHE A 38 4.62 9.91 3.39
C PHE A 38 5.47 11.15 3.02
N GLY A 39 5.95 11.23 1.78
CA GLY A 39 6.95 12.21 1.35
C GLY A 39 8.39 11.83 1.71
N LEU A 40 9.31 12.78 1.50
CA LEU A 40 10.74 12.65 1.76
C LEU A 40 11.33 14.02 2.17
N GLY A 41 12.40 14.02 2.98
CA GLY A 41 13.10 15.25 3.36
C GLY A 41 12.41 16.08 4.45
N PRO A 42 12.69 17.40 4.54
CA PRO A 42 12.22 18.28 5.63
C PRO A 42 10.70 18.41 5.74
N ARG A 43 9.96 18.03 4.69
CA ARG A 43 8.49 18.08 4.63
C ARG A 43 7.86 16.68 4.70
N LEU A 44 8.59 15.69 5.20
CA LEU A 44 8.05 14.35 5.51
C LEU A 44 6.84 14.49 6.45
N CYS A 45 5.80 13.67 6.22
CA CYS A 45 4.64 13.61 7.08
C CYS A 45 5.05 13.36 8.55
N LEU A 46 4.79 14.35 9.41
CA LEU A 46 5.09 14.28 10.85
C LEU A 46 4.34 13.11 11.52
N GLY A 47 3.16 12.76 11.00
CA GLY A 47 2.32 11.68 11.51
C GLY A 47 2.70 10.28 11.00
N LYS A 48 3.77 10.10 10.21
CA LYS A 48 4.12 8.81 9.59
C LYS A 48 4.11 7.65 10.58
N ASN A 49 4.81 7.79 11.72
CA ASN A 49 4.93 6.71 12.69
C ASN A 49 3.58 6.42 13.38
N PHE A 50 2.84 7.47 13.73
CA PHE A 50 1.51 7.35 14.30
C PHE A 50 0.54 6.62 13.36
N ALA A 51 0.51 7.02 12.08
CA ALA A 51 -0.31 6.40 11.05
C ALA A 51 0.05 4.91 10.86
N MET A 52 1.33 4.55 10.84
CA MET A 52 1.77 3.16 10.67
C MET A 52 1.39 2.27 11.85
N VAL A 53 1.49 2.77 13.09
CA VAL A 53 1.04 2.03 14.27
C VAL A 53 -0.47 1.87 14.25
N GLY A 54 -1.22 2.95 14.00
CA GLY A 54 -2.68 2.93 13.92
C GLY A 54 -3.18 1.95 12.84
N LEU A 55 -2.59 1.99 11.64
CA LEU A 55 -2.94 1.09 10.54
C LEU A 55 -2.76 -0.38 10.94
N LYS A 56 -1.64 -0.73 11.57
CA LYS A 56 -1.38 -2.11 12.02
C LYS A 56 -2.41 -2.57 13.07
N VAL A 57 -2.73 -1.72 14.05
CA VAL A 57 -3.73 -2.03 15.08
C VAL A 57 -5.11 -2.23 14.45
N ILE A 58 -5.55 -1.30 13.61
CA ILE A 58 -6.86 -1.34 12.95
C ILE A 58 -6.97 -2.58 12.05
N VAL A 59 -5.99 -2.82 11.18
CA VAL A 59 -5.99 -3.99 10.29
C VAL A 59 -5.98 -5.30 11.07
N SER A 60 -5.18 -5.40 12.14
CA SER A 60 -5.15 -6.58 13.01
C SER A 60 -6.51 -6.84 13.67
N LEU A 61 -7.17 -5.81 14.21
CA LEU A 61 -8.49 -5.92 14.80
C LEU A 61 -9.54 -6.33 13.76
N ILE A 62 -9.45 -5.76 12.56
CA ILE A 62 -10.36 -6.08 11.47
C ILE A 62 -10.24 -7.55 11.05
N ILE A 63 -9.03 -8.02 10.76
CA ILE A 63 -8.79 -9.40 10.29
C ILE A 63 -9.08 -10.42 11.40
N SER A 64 -8.83 -10.07 12.67
CA SER A 64 -9.05 -11.00 13.79
C SER A 64 -10.53 -11.14 14.19
N LYS A 65 -11.37 -10.13 13.93
CA LYS A 65 -12.76 -10.08 14.43
C LYS A 65 -13.82 -10.21 13.36
N PHE A 66 -13.47 -10.02 12.09
CA PHE A 66 -14.43 -10.02 11.00
C PHE A 66 -13.99 -10.98 9.88
N SER A 67 -14.99 -11.51 9.17
CA SER A 67 -14.79 -12.24 7.92
C SER A 67 -15.35 -11.42 6.77
N PHE A 68 -14.64 -11.43 5.64
CA PHE A 68 -14.96 -10.62 4.47
C PHE A 68 -15.55 -11.48 3.36
N SER A 69 -16.59 -10.97 2.69
CA SER A 69 -17.10 -11.53 1.45
C SER A 69 -17.42 -10.40 0.47
N VAL A 70 -17.29 -10.69 -0.81
CA VAL A 70 -17.63 -9.71 -1.86
C VAL A 70 -19.15 -9.63 -1.96
N SER A 71 -19.69 -8.42 -1.90
CA SER A 71 -21.11 -8.18 -2.13
C SER A 71 -21.51 -8.72 -3.50
N GLN A 72 -22.60 -9.47 -3.54
CA GLN A 72 -23.17 -10.00 -4.79
C GLN A 72 -23.90 -8.91 -5.59
N ILE A 73 -24.07 -7.72 -5.02
CA ILE A 73 -24.71 -6.59 -5.67
C ILE A 73 -23.63 -5.84 -6.48
N PRO A 74 -23.75 -5.75 -7.81
CA PRO A 74 -22.81 -4.97 -8.60
C PRO A 74 -22.90 -3.49 -8.18
N PRO A 75 -21.77 -2.76 -8.17
CA PRO A 75 -21.69 -1.39 -7.63
C PRO A 75 -22.54 -0.34 -8.37
N PHE A 76 -23.30 -0.72 -9.41
CA PHE A 76 -24.12 0.16 -10.23
C PHE A 76 -25.51 -0.40 -10.58
N SER A 77 -26.16 -1.19 -9.71
CA SER A 77 -27.56 -1.60 -9.93
C SER A 77 -28.59 -0.51 -9.56
N GLY A 78 -28.23 0.76 -9.76
CA GLY A 78 -29.01 1.92 -9.31
C GLY A 78 -28.79 3.14 -10.19
N LEU A 79 -29.05 2.99 -11.49
CA LEU A 79 -29.65 3.95 -12.43
C LEU A 79 -29.85 3.27 -13.78
#